data_AF-A0A5C9EAG4-F1
#
_entry.id   AF-A0A5C9EAG4-F1
#
_cell.length_a   1.000
_cell.length_b   1.000
_cell.length_c   1.000
_cell.angle_alpha   90.00
_cell.angle_beta   90.00
_cell.angle_gamma   90.00
#
_symmetry.space_group_name_H-M   'P 1'
#
loop_
_entity.id
_entity.type
_entity.pdbx_description
1 polymer ?
#
loop_
_entity_poly.entity_id
_entity_poly.type
_entity_poly.pdbx_seq_one_letter_code
_entity_poly.pdbx_strand_id
1 'polypeptide(L)'
;MENRLLDQFNNVISTQWLKMEHTEEYGSLSHRELFELAYHTCNDIGTRCIWVKLAPKEEGGSRTILYSKDKLFTEIESLPDHLKITHYFSEDANGDRLNDKFCPVLETRKQTFVQKESEWKEQMLKIILVERKIDEAANLVMIKDINRKVYFAIGDARESAAVVPIFMEAEGSRLVQLALNKWMTTAQNLPPEESFPEDRAPGLLKNLMQIKKWILNLVTSRLDKD
;
A
#
# COMPACT_ATOMS: atom_id res chain seq x y z
N MET A 1 -12.71 12.90 -11.05
CA MET A 1 -13.60 12.92 -9.87
C MET A 1 -12.70 12.84 -8.65
N GLU A 2 -12.87 13.70 -7.64
CA GLU A 2 -11.99 13.70 -6.45
C GLU A 2 -12.24 12.49 -5.54
N ASN A 3 -11.20 12.08 -4.82
CA ASN A 3 -11.25 10.96 -3.89
C ASN A 3 -12.00 11.37 -2.62
N ARG A 4 -13.31 11.11 -2.57
CA ARG A 4 -14.19 11.49 -1.45
C ARG A 4 -13.66 11.14 -0.06
N LEU A 5 -12.96 10.01 0.09
CA LEU A 5 -12.40 9.63 1.39
C LEU A 5 -11.19 10.49 1.76
N LEU A 6 -10.37 10.84 0.77
CA LEU A 6 -9.27 11.77 0.97
C LEU A 6 -9.81 13.18 1.29
N ASP A 7 -10.86 13.62 0.61
CA ASP A 7 -11.51 14.91 0.88
C ASP A 7 -12.10 14.94 2.29
N GLN A 8 -12.79 13.87 2.70
CA GLN A 8 -13.30 13.73 4.06
C GLN A 8 -12.17 13.72 5.09
N PHE A 9 -11.05 13.07 4.77
CA PHE A 9 -9.89 13.03 5.65
C PHE A 9 -9.31 14.42 5.87
N ASN A 10 -9.04 15.14 4.78
CA ASN A 10 -8.43 16.45 4.80
C ASN A 10 -9.33 17.51 5.44
N ASN A 11 -10.64 17.46 5.21
CA ASN A 11 -11.57 18.51 5.65
C ASN A 11 -12.17 18.27 7.04
N VAL A 12 -12.26 17.03 7.51
CA VAL A 12 -13.00 16.68 8.73
C VAL A 12 -12.17 15.81 9.66
N ILE A 13 -11.74 14.62 9.21
CA ILE A 13 -11.21 13.59 10.11
C ILE A 13 -9.91 14.02 10.76
N SER A 14 -8.98 14.60 9.98
CA SER A 14 -7.66 15.01 10.48
C SER A 14 -7.71 16.08 11.59
N THR A 15 -8.83 16.79 11.73
CA THR A 15 -8.99 17.88 12.71
C THR A 15 -10.02 17.61 13.79
N GLN A 16 -11.06 16.82 13.51
CA GLN A 16 -12.23 16.66 14.40
C GLN A 16 -12.32 15.29 15.06
N TRP A 17 -11.69 14.25 14.51
CA TRP A 17 -11.77 12.91 15.08
C TRP A 17 -10.80 12.72 16.23
N LEU A 18 -11.13 11.79 17.12
CA LEU A 18 -10.17 11.31 18.11
C LEU A 18 -9.00 10.65 17.39
N LYS A 19 -7.80 10.80 17.96
CA LYS A 19 -6.59 10.24 17.40
C LYS A 19 -5.67 9.65 18.46
N MET A 20 -4.95 8.62 18.07
CA MET A 20 -3.83 8.07 18.80
C MET A 20 -2.58 8.14 17.92
N GLU A 21 -1.49 8.58 18.52
CA GLU A 21 -0.21 8.73 17.85
C GLU A 21 0.78 7.72 18.41
N HIS A 22 1.57 7.14 17.52
CA HIS A 22 2.67 6.25 17.82
C HIS A 22 3.88 6.68 17.00
N THR A 23 5.06 6.60 17.59
CA THR A 23 6.31 7.01 16.94
C THR A 23 7.29 5.85 16.94
N GLU A 24 7.95 5.65 15.81
CA GLU A 24 8.95 4.59 15.61
C GLU A 24 10.28 5.22 15.19
N GLU A 25 11.32 4.97 15.98
CA GLU A 25 12.68 5.38 15.62
C GLU A 25 13.21 4.54 14.46
N TYR A 26 13.99 5.16 13.58
CA TYR A 26 14.59 4.47 12.44
C TYR A 26 15.61 3.41 12.85
N GLY A 27 16.38 3.66 13.91
CA GLY A 27 17.42 2.74 14.37
C GLY A 27 18.43 2.44 13.24
N SER A 28 18.54 1.17 12.86
CA SER A 28 19.40 0.72 11.75
C SER A 28 18.72 0.71 10.38
N LEU A 29 17.43 1.04 10.31
CA LEU A 29 16.67 1.09 9.07
C LEU A 29 16.75 2.48 8.46
N SER A 30 16.66 2.55 7.12
CA SER A 30 16.48 3.82 6.43
C SER A 30 15.04 4.34 6.57
N HIS A 31 14.82 5.64 6.27
CA HIS A 31 13.49 6.25 6.27
C HIS A 31 12.52 5.49 5.37
N ARG A 32 13.00 5.11 4.19
CA ARG A 32 12.23 4.35 3.23
C ARG A 32 11.93 2.95 3.74
N GLU A 33 12.92 2.25 4.28
CA GLU A 33 12.71 0.88 4.77
C GLU A 33 11.61 0.82 5.83
N LEU A 34 11.69 1.69 6.85
CA LEU A 34 10.69 1.71 7.91
C LEU A 34 9.31 2.16 7.40
N PHE A 35 9.27 3.15 6.50
CA PHE A 35 8.01 3.60 5.89
C PHE A 35 7.32 2.48 5.11
N GLU A 36 8.06 1.72 4.29
CA GLU A 36 7.49 0.62 3.47
C GLU A 36 7.03 -0.54 4.37
N LEU A 37 7.78 -0.87 5.42
CA LEU A 37 7.37 -1.89 6.40
C LEU A 37 6.09 -1.48 7.15
N ALA A 38 5.98 -0.22 7.57
CA ALA A 38 4.78 0.30 8.23
C ALA A 38 3.57 0.34 7.27
N TYR A 39 3.80 0.75 6.01
CA TYR A 39 2.79 0.73 4.96
C TYR A 39 2.24 -0.69 4.74
N HIS A 40 3.13 -1.67 4.53
CA HIS A 40 2.77 -3.07 4.34
C HIS A 40 2.01 -3.62 5.57
N THR A 41 2.48 -3.29 6.78
CA THR A 41 1.83 -3.70 8.02
C THR A 41 0.41 -3.15 8.15
N CYS A 42 0.16 -1.90 7.76
CA CYS A 42 -1.19 -1.37 7.73
C CYS A 42 -2.09 -2.11 6.73
N ASN A 43 -1.60 -2.43 5.54
CA ASN A 43 -2.41 -3.14 4.54
C ASN A 43 -2.74 -4.57 4.98
N ASP A 44 -1.79 -5.26 5.61
CA ASP A 44 -1.98 -6.61 6.12
C ASP A 44 -3.07 -6.70 7.21
N ILE A 45 -3.14 -5.70 8.10
CA ILE A 45 -4.21 -5.60 9.12
C ILE A 45 -5.58 -5.16 8.55
N GLY A 46 -5.75 -5.16 7.22
CA GLY A 46 -7.04 -4.96 6.57
C GLY A 46 -7.40 -3.51 6.31
N THR A 47 -6.39 -2.65 6.13
CA THR A 47 -6.58 -1.30 5.58
C THR A 47 -6.33 -1.29 4.06
N ARG A 48 -6.77 -0.21 3.40
CA ARG A 48 -6.44 0.08 2.01
C ARG A 48 -5.81 1.45 1.92
N CYS A 49 -4.77 1.61 1.10
CA CYS A 49 -4.23 2.92 0.78
C CYS A 49 -5.25 3.72 -0.04
N ILE A 50 -5.59 4.92 0.41
CA ILE A 50 -6.41 5.87 -0.35
C ILE A 50 -5.57 7.02 -0.91
N TRP A 51 -4.37 7.23 -0.37
CA TRP A 51 -3.44 8.24 -0.84
C TRP A 51 -2.02 7.92 -0.38
N VAL A 52 -1.03 8.20 -1.24
CA VAL A 52 0.39 8.10 -0.92
C VAL A 52 1.15 9.20 -1.66
N LYS A 53 2.13 9.77 -0.98
CA LYS A 53 3.10 10.71 -1.53
C LYS A 53 4.47 10.33 -0.98
N LEU A 54 5.43 10.14 -1.88
CA LEU A 54 6.79 9.78 -1.50
C LEU A 54 7.68 11.02 -1.56
N ALA A 55 8.59 11.11 -0.59
CA ALA A 55 9.66 12.08 -0.68
C ALA A 55 10.64 11.66 -1.80
N PRO A 56 11.16 12.63 -2.58
CA PRO A 56 12.16 12.35 -3.62
C PRO A 56 13.55 11.99 -3.04
N LYS A 57 13.77 12.23 -1.74
CA LYS A 57 15.02 11.97 -1.02
C LYS A 57 14.75 11.20 0.27
N GLU A 58 15.77 10.51 0.76
CA GLU A 58 15.80 9.78 2.05
C GLU A 58 15.96 10.75 3.25
N GLU A 59 15.21 11.85 3.29
CA GLU A 59 15.30 12.89 4.35
C GLU A 59 13.95 13.06 5.08
N GLY A 60 13.07 12.07 4.97
CA GLY A 60 11.67 12.18 5.40
C GLY A 60 10.78 12.92 4.39
N GLY A 61 9.49 13.01 4.69
CA GLY A 61 8.45 13.64 3.87
C GLY A 61 7.54 12.67 3.11
N SER A 62 7.82 11.36 3.18
CA SER A 62 6.90 10.35 2.66
C SER A 62 5.68 10.26 3.58
N ARG A 63 4.48 10.27 2.99
CA ARG A 63 3.21 10.27 3.73
C ARG A 63 2.20 9.37 3.03
N THR A 64 1.41 8.64 3.78
CA THR A 64 0.28 7.86 3.26
C THR A 64 -0.92 7.96 4.17
N ILE A 65 -2.11 7.83 3.58
CA ILE A 65 -3.38 7.75 4.27
C ILE A 65 -4.04 6.44 3.85
N LEU A 66 -4.40 5.64 4.83
CA LEU A 66 -5.06 4.35 4.68
C LEU A 66 -6.43 4.38 5.38
N TYR A 67 -7.35 3.57 4.87
CA TYR A 67 -8.71 3.45 5.39
C TYR A 67 -9.05 1.99 5.66
N SER A 68 -9.61 1.69 6.83
CA SER A 68 -10.01 0.34 7.22
C SER A 68 -11.49 0.06 6.92
N LYS A 69 -11.85 -1.23 6.85
CA LYS A 69 -13.27 -1.65 6.78
C LYS A 69 -14.09 -1.21 8.01
N ASP A 70 -13.42 -1.00 9.14
CA ASP A 70 -14.02 -0.57 10.41
C ASP A 70 -14.17 0.96 10.48
N LYS A 71 -14.03 1.64 9.34
CA LYS A 71 -14.17 3.10 9.16
C LYS A 71 -13.12 3.93 9.92
N LEU A 72 -11.93 3.37 10.10
CA LEU A 72 -10.80 4.02 10.77
C LEU A 72 -9.82 4.52 9.71
N PHE A 73 -9.13 5.61 10.00
CA PHE A 73 -8.07 6.13 9.13
C PHE A 73 -6.72 5.97 9.81
N THR A 74 -5.72 5.56 9.04
CA THR A 74 -4.33 5.53 9.48
C THR A 74 -3.53 6.45 8.60
N GLU A 75 -2.78 7.34 9.21
CA GLU A 75 -1.79 8.17 8.56
C GLU A 75 -0.41 7.71 8.97
N ILE A 76 0.48 7.54 7.99
CA ILE A 76 1.90 7.28 8.25
C ILE A 76 2.67 8.43 7.62
N GLU A 77 3.54 9.06 8.39
CA GLU A 77 4.38 10.17 7.97
C GLU A 77 5.82 9.91 8.40
N SER A 78 6.73 9.86 7.42
CA SER A 78 8.17 9.80 7.67
C SER A 78 8.66 11.21 7.96
N LEU A 79 9.13 11.44 9.19
CA LEU A 79 9.76 12.69 9.60
C LEU A 79 11.29 12.51 9.61
N PRO A 80 12.09 13.59 9.73
CA PRO A 80 13.55 13.49 9.70
C PRO A 80 14.13 12.53 10.74
N ASP A 81 13.56 12.47 11.95
CA ASP A 81 14.13 11.71 13.07
C ASP A 81 13.38 10.40 13.38
N HIS A 82 12.11 10.29 13.00
CA HIS A 82 11.27 9.12 13.30
C HIS A 82 10.15 8.96 12.27
N LEU A 83 9.52 7.79 12.27
CA LEU A 83 8.26 7.55 11.59
C LEU A 83 7.11 7.85 12.56
N LYS A 84 6.19 8.72 12.17
CA LYS A 84 4.97 9.02 12.91
C LYS A 84 3.80 8.24 12.30
N ILE A 85 3.06 7.53 13.14
CA ILE A 85 1.83 6.82 12.76
C ILE A 85 0.67 7.38 13.59
N THR A 86 -0.40 7.81 12.92
CA THR A 86 -1.59 8.38 13.57
C THR A 86 -2.83 7.60 13.16
N HIS A 87 -3.54 7.06 14.14
CA HIS A 87 -4.82 6.40 13.91
C HIS A 87 -5.96 7.32 14.33
N TYR A 88 -6.91 7.55 13.43
CA TYR A 88 -8.08 8.37 13.64
C TYR A 88 -9.33 7.49 13.75
N PHE A 89 -10.15 7.77 14.75
CA PHE A 89 -11.36 7.01 15.06
C PHE A 89 -12.48 7.90 15.60
N SER A 90 -13.72 7.50 15.36
CA SER A 90 -14.89 8.15 15.97
C SER A 90 -15.02 7.75 17.45
N GLU A 91 -15.74 8.55 18.26
CA GLU A 91 -16.00 8.23 19.68
C GLU A 91 -16.62 6.83 19.89
N ASP A 92 -17.44 6.38 18.94
CA ASP A 92 -18.08 5.05 18.97
C ASP A 92 -17.17 3.89 18.52
N ALA A 93 -15.96 4.18 18.05
CA ALA A 93 -15.05 3.17 17.52
C ALA A 93 -13.96 2.81 18.55
N ASN A 94 -13.71 1.51 18.72
CA ASN A 94 -12.63 0.98 19.57
C ASN A 94 -11.25 1.33 18.96
N GLY A 95 -10.74 2.52 19.26
CA GLY A 95 -9.42 3.00 18.81
C GLY A 95 -8.28 2.08 19.26
N ASP A 96 -8.35 1.49 20.47
CA ASP A 96 -7.26 0.70 21.07
C ASP A 96 -6.87 -0.54 20.24
N ARG A 97 -7.83 -1.11 19.50
CA ARG A 97 -7.61 -2.37 18.77
C ARG A 97 -6.65 -2.28 17.60
N LEU A 98 -6.41 -1.09 17.04
CA LEU A 98 -5.50 -0.94 15.90
C LEU A 98 -4.04 -0.95 16.36
N ASN A 99 -3.70 -0.18 17.39
CA ASN A 99 -2.34 -0.16 17.96
C ASN A 99 -1.95 -1.52 18.52
N ASP A 100 -2.86 -2.18 19.26
CA ASP A 100 -2.64 -3.51 19.82
C ASP A 100 -2.30 -4.57 18.76
N LYS A 101 -2.77 -4.38 17.53
CA LYS A 101 -2.48 -5.27 16.41
C LYS A 101 -1.28 -4.82 15.59
N PHE A 102 -1.17 -3.52 15.36
CA PHE A 102 -0.18 -2.94 14.46
C PHE A 102 1.22 -2.96 15.07
N CYS A 103 1.38 -2.43 16.28
CA CYS A 103 2.71 -2.21 16.86
C CYS A 103 3.49 -3.52 17.07
N PRO A 104 2.90 -4.62 17.61
CA PRO A 104 3.62 -5.89 17.74
C PRO A 104 4.08 -6.45 16.39
N VAL A 105 3.23 -6.37 15.36
CA VAL A 105 3.55 -6.87 14.02
C VAL A 105 4.66 -6.05 13.37
N LEU A 106 4.59 -4.72 13.45
CA LEU A 106 5.64 -3.85 12.91
C LEU A 106 6.98 -4.13 13.60
N GLU A 107 6.99 -4.26 14.93
CA GLU A 107 8.22 -4.51 15.67
C GLU A 107 8.86 -5.86 15.30
N THR A 108 8.06 -6.93 15.22
CA THR A 108 8.55 -8.23 14.73
C THR A 108 9.13 -8.10 13.32
N ARG A 109 8.43 -7.43 12.40
CA ARG A 109 8.90 -7.25 11.02
C ARG A 109 10.18 -6.44 10.94
N LYS A 110 10.32 -5.39 11.76
CA LYS A 110 11.57 -4.61 11.86
C LYS A 110 12.72 -5.51 12.29
N GLN A 111 12.55 -6.28 13.36
CA GLN A 111 13.58 -7.18 13.89
C GLN A 111 13.99 -8.23 12.85
N THR A 112 13.02 -8.89 12.21
CA THR A 112 13.30 -9.83 11.13
C THR A 112 14.03 -9.15 9.99
N PHE A 113 13.53 -8.01 9.51
CA PHE A 113 14.09 -7.31 8.36
C PHE A 113 15.53 -6.90 8.61
N VAL A 114 15.85 -6.32 9.77
CA VAL A 114 17.22 -5.89 10.12
C VAL A 114 18.23 -7.03 10.03
N GLN A 115 17.85 -8.24 10.44
CA GLN A 115 18.70 -9.42 10.46
C GLN A 115 18.96 -10.03 9.07
N LYS A 116 18.18 -9.64 8.05
CA LYS A 116 18.36 -10.17 6.69
C LYS A 116 19.46 -9.43 5.93
N GLU A 117 20.00 -10.13 4.94
CA GLU A 117 21.02 -9.63 4.03
C GLU A 117 20.46 -8.57 3.04
N SER A 118 21.35 -7.70 2.55
CA SER A 118 20.97 -6.53 1.74
C SER A 118 20.19 -6.88 0.47
N GLU A 119 20.58 -7.96 -0.21
CA GLU A 119 19.90 -8.40 -1.43
C GLU A 119 18.45 -8.82 -1.14
N TRP A 120 18.25 -9.55 -0.04
CA TRP A 120 16.92 -9.97 0.39
C TRP A 120 16.04 -8.76 0.75
N LYS A 121 16.60 -7.78 1.48
CA LYS A 121 15.93 -6.53 1.84
C LYS A 121 15.48 -5.78 0.61
N GLU A 122 16.37 -5.62 -0.37
CA GLU A 122 16.06 -4.95 -1.63
C GLU A 122 14.92 -5.64 -2.38
N GLN A 123 14.94 -6.97 -2.45
CA GLN A 123 13.85 -7.73 -3.07
C GLN A 123 12.53 -7.54 -2.32
N MET A 124 12.51 -7.56 -0.99
CA MET A 124 11.29 -7.32 -0.21
C MET A 124 10.71 -5.93 -0.45
N LEU A 125 11.54 -4.88 -0.43
CA LEU A 125 11.09 -3.52 -0.70
C LEU A 125 10.53 -3.38 -2.12
N LYS A 126 11.10 -4.10 -3.10
CA LYS A 126 10.55 -4.15 -4.46
C LYS A 126 9.20 -4.85 -4.51
N ILE A 127 8.97 -5.90 -3.71
CA ILE A 127 7.64 -6.54 -3.64
C ILE A 127 6.61 -5.59 -3.00
N ILE A 128 6.97 -4.89 -1.93
CA ILE A 128 6.10 -3.87 -1.30
C ILE A 128 5.82 -2.72 -2.28
N LEU A 129 6.79 -2.34 -3.13
CA LEU A 129 6.53 -1.41 -4.22
C LEU A 129 5.45 -1.92 -5.19
N VAL A 130 5.45 -3.21 -5.54
CA VAL A 130 4.37 -3.80 -6.37
C VAL A 130 3.03 -3.65 -5.67
N GLU A 131 2.96 -3.94 -4.36
CA GLU A 131 1.74 -3.74 -3.56
C GLU A 131 1.19 -2.31 -3.70
N ARG A 132 2.06 -1.29 -3.56
CA ARG A 132 1.67 0.11 -3.72
C ARG A 132 1.15 0.44 -5.11
N LYS A 133 1.80 -0.08 -6.15
CA LYS A 133 1.37 0.14 -7.54
C LYS A 133 0.00 -0.51 -7.82
N ILE A 134 -0.30 -1.64 -7.17
CA ILE A 134 -1.63 -2.25 -7.21
C ILE A 134 -2.67 -1.36 -6.52
N ASP A 135 -2.34 -0.77 -5.37
CA ASP A 135 -3.22 0.19 -4.69
C ASP A 135 -3.44 1.47 -5.52
N GLU A 136 -2.40 1.99 -6.17
CA GLU A 136 -2.50 3.12 -7.09
C GLU A 136 -3.45 2.82 -8.25
N ALA A 137 -3.27 1.67 -8.92
CA ALA A 137 -4.15 1.23 -10.00
C ALA A 137 -5.61 1.11 -9.51
N ALA A 138 -5.83 0.57 -8.32
CA ALA A 138 -7.16 0.44 -7.74
C ALA A 138 -7.78 1.82 -7.45
N ASN A 139 -7.00 2.76 -6.90
CA ASN A 139 -7.44 4.12 -6.62
C ASN A 139 -7.85 4.87 -7.90
N LEU A 140 -7.03 4.79 -8.96
CA LEU A 140 -7.33 5.41 -10.26
C LEU A 140 -8.65 4.90 -10.85
N VAL A 141 -8.89 3.58 -10.74
CA VAL A 141 -10.14 2.97 -11.20
C VAL A 141 -11.34 3.43 -10.37
N MET A 142 -11.20 3.50 -9.04
CA MET A 142 -12.28 3.95 -8.16
C MET A 142 -12.69 5.40 -8.41
N ILE A 143 -11.74 6.29 -8.70
CA ILE A 143 -12.03 7.70 -8.99
C ILE A 143 -12.37 7.97 -10.46
N LYS A 144 -12.45 6.90 -11.28
CA LYS A 144 -12.73 6.96 -12.72
C LYS A 144 -11.77 7.91 -13.45
N ASP A 145 -10.48 7.84 -13.11
CA ASP A 145 -9.44 8.59 -13.83
C ASP A 145 -9.31 8.08 -15.27
N ILE A 146 -8.50 8.76 -16.09
CA ILE A 146 -8.37 8.44 -17.50
C ILE A 146 -7.72 7.08 -17.74
N ASN A 147 -8.15 6.40 -18.80
CA ASN A 147 -7.69 5.07 -19.18
C ASN A 147 -6.16 4.97 -19.30
N ARG A 148 -5.51 6.02 -19.82
CA ARG A 148 -4.05 6.09 -19.94
C ARG A 148 -3.34 5.92 -18.59
N LYS A 149 -3.81 6.57 -17.53
CA LYS A 149 -3.19 6.47 -16.21
C LYS A 149 -3.41 5.08 -15.60
N VAL A 150 -4.61 4.52 -15.76
CA VAL A 150 -4.91 3.14 -15.32
C VAL A 150 -4.02 2.14 -16.03
N TYR A 151 -3.85 2.27 -17.36
CA TYR A 151 -2.93 1.46 -18.16
C TYR A 151 -1.50 1.54 -17.62
N PHE A 152 -0.97 2.74 -17.41
CA PHE A 152 0.39 2.91 -16.90
C PHE A 152 0.55 2.31 -15.51
N ALA A 153 -0.35 2.57 -14.57
CA ALA A 153 -0.27 2.01 -13.22
C ALA A 153 -0.24 0.46 -13.21
N ILE A 154 -1.04 -0.19 -14.07
CA ILE A 154 -1.03 -1.65 -14.22
C ILE A 154 0.29 -2.13 -14.85
N GLY A 155 0.76 -1.44 -15.90
CA GLY A 155 2.04 -1.76 -16.56
C GLY A 155 3.22 -1.66 -15.59
N ASP A 156 3.25 -0.59 -14.82
CA ASP A 156 4.23 -0.32 -13.78
C ASP A 156 4.27 -1.43 -12.71
N ALA A 157 3.10 -1.89 -12.24
CA ALA A 157 3.01 -2.99 -11.28
C ALA A 157 3.55 -4.30 -11.88
N ARG A 158 3.19 -4.58 -13.13
CA ARG A 158 3.61 -5.78 -13.87
C ARG A 158 5.12 -5.82 -14.07
N GLU A 159 5.70 -4.73 -14.57
CA GLU A 159 7.13 -4.62 -14.84
C GLU A 159 7.95 -4.69 -13.56
N SER A 160 7.52 -3.99 -12.50
CA SER A 160 8.19 -4.04 -11.20
C SER A 160 8.15 -5.44 -10.59
N ALA A 161 7.06 -6.18 -10.77
CA ALA A 161 6.95 -7.56 -10.30
C ALA A 161 7.83 -8.54 -11.11
N ALA A 162 7.98 -8.31 -12.42
CA ALA A 162 8.67 -9.22 -13.31
C ALA A 162 10.19 -9.30 -13.07
N VAL A 163 10.76 -8.27 -12.42
CA VAL A 163 12.20 -8.15 -12.17
C VAL A 163 12.61 -8.57 -10.75
N VAL A 164 11.69 -9.12 -9.95
CA VAL A 164 11.98 -9.54 -8.57
C VAL A 164 12.02 -11.07 -8.48
N PRO A 165 13.20 -11.68 -8.29
CA PRO A 165 13.34 -13.13 -8.22
C PRO A 165 12.40 -13.81 -7.21
N ILE A 166 12.38 -13.36 -5.95
CA ILE A 166 11.50 -13.94 -4.92
C ILE A 166 10.02 -13.87 -5.31
N PHE A 167 9.61 -12.83 -6.05
CA PHE A 167 8.24 -12.72 -6.57
C PHE A 167 7.99 -13.74 -7.67
N MET A 168 8.90 -13.83 -8.65
CA MET A 168 8.73 -14.66 -9.83
C MET A 168 8.81 -16.16 -9.54
N GLU A 169 9.59 -16.55 -8.55
CA GLU A 169 9.72 -17.93 -8.08
C GLU A 169 8.56 -18.38 -7.19
N ALA A 170 7.80 -17.45 -6.61
CA ALA A 170 6.67 -17.76 -5.74
C ALA A 170 5.52 -18.46 -6.49
N GLU A 171 4.88 -19.42 -5.82
CA GLU A 171 3.70 -20.10 -6.36
C GLU A 171 2.58 -19.11 -6.66
N GLY A 172 2.05 -19.15 -7.87
CA GLY A 172 0.99 -18.24 -8.34
C GLY A 172 1.49 -16.96 -9.03
N SER A 173 2.80 -16.69 -9.05
CA SER A 173 3.39 -15.51 -9.71
C SER A 173 2.98 -15.38 -11.18
N ARG A 174 2.95 -16.51 -11.91
CA ARG A 174 2.52 -16.58 -13.33
C ARG A 174 1.08 -16.16 -13.51
N LEU A 175 0.18 -16.51 -12.59
CA LEU A 175 -1.23 -16.11 -12.64
C LEU A 175 -1.37 -14.60 -12.40
N VAL A 176 -0.59 -14.04 -11.47
CA VAL A 176 -0.55 -12.60 -11.23
C VAL A 176 -0.06 -11.86 -12.49
N GLN A 177 1.06 -12.29 -13.07
CA GLN A 177 1.60 -11.71 -14.31
C GLN A 177 0.61 -11.80 -15.47
N LEU A 178 -0.07 -12.92 -15.64
CA LEU A 178 -1.10 -13.10 -16.66
C LEU A 178 -2.30 -12.17 -16.44
N ALA A 179 -2.77 -12.05 -15.20
CA ALA A 179 -3.90 -11.18 -14.86
C ALA A 179 -3.57 -9.71 -15.10
N LEU A 180 -2.38 -9.25 -14.68
CA LEU A 180 -1.92 -7.89 -14.94
C LEU A 180 -1.77 -7.62 -16.44
N ASN A 181 -1.18 -8.56 -17.19
CA ASN A 181 -1.04 -8.44 -18.64
C ASN A 181 -2.41 -8.32 -19.33
N LYS A 182 -3.39 -9.15 -18.95
CA LYS A 182 -4.74 -9.10 -19.52
C LYS A 182 -5.41 -7.74 -19.28
N TRP A 183 -5.32 -7.21 -18.07
CA TRP A 183 -5.91 -5.91 -17.75
C TRP A 183 -5.16 -4.73 -18.37
N MET A 184 -3.83 -4.83 -18.47
CA MET A 184 -3.01 -3.87 -19.20
C MET A 184 -3.45 -3.79 -20.68
N THR A 185 -3.55 -4.92 -21.38
CA THR A 185 -4.06 -4.96 -22.76
C THR A 185 -5.49 -4.44 -22.86
N THR A 186 -6.33 -4.77 -21.87
CA THR A 186 -7.72 -4.28 -21.83
C THR A 186 -7.78 -2.76 -21.72
N ALA A 187 -6.97 -2.15 -20.84
CA ALA A 187 -6.90 -0.71 -20.65
C ALA A 187 -6.25 0.00 -21.86
N GLN A 188 -5.26 -0.62 -22.49
CA GLN A 188 -4.60 -0.10 -23.70
C GLN A 188 -5.57 0.07 -24.88
N ASN A 189 -6.55 -0.81 -25.00
CA ASN A 189 -7.54 -0.79 -26.08
C ASN A 189 -8.71 0.19 -25.83
N LEU A 190 -8.73 0.89 -24.69
CA LEU A 190 -9.72 1.92 -24.40
C LEU A 190 -9.24 3.30 -24.90
N PRO A 191 -10.16 4.24 -25.21
CA PRO A 191 -9.79 5.60 -25.56
C PRO A 191 -8.94 6.26 -24.43
N PRO A 192 -7.69 6.70 -24.69
CA PRO A 192 -6.74 7.03 -23.63
C PRO A 192 -7.16 8.16 -22.68
N GLU A 193 -7.86 9.17 -23.19
CA GLU A 193 -8.27 10.37 -22.45
C GLU A 193 -9.69 10.29 -21.89
N GLU A 194 -10.39 9.18 -22.09
CA GLU A 194 -11.69 8.95 -21.48
C GLU A 194 -11.55 8.32 -20.08
N SER A 195 -12.54 8.56 -19.23
CA SER A 195 -12.64 7.92 -17.92
C SER A 195 -12.72 6.40 -18.03
N PHE A 196 -12.18 5.72 -17.03
CA PHE A 196 -12.26 4.26 -16.96
C PHE A 196 -13.72 3.77 -16.93
N PRO A 197 -14.13 2.81 -17.79
CA PRO A 197 -15.52 2.39 -17.92
C PRO A 197 -16.10 1.76 -16.65
N GLU A 198 -17.31 2.18 -16.28
CA GLU A 198 -17.99 1.73 -15.06
C GLU A 198 -18.35 0.24 -15.08
N ASP A 199 -18.67 -0.29 -16.26
CA ASP A 199 -18.98 -1.71 -16.48
C ASP A 199 -17.74 -2.61 -16.29
N ARG A 200 -16.53 -2.07 -16.50
CA ARG A 200 -15.27 -2.81 -16.36
C ARG A 200 -14.62 -2.65 -14.98
N ALA A 201 -14.90 -1.55 -14.28
CA ALA A 201 -14.30 -1.25 -12.99
C ALA A 201 -14.44 -2.38 -11.94
N PRO A 202 -15.63 -3.02 -11.75
CA PRO A 202 -15.76 -4.10 -10.77
C PRO A 202 -14.86 -5.30 -11.06
N GLY A 203 -14.69 -5.66 -12.34
CA GLY A 203 -13.84 -6.77 -12.76
C GLY A 203 -12.37 -6.51 -12.46
N LEU A 204 -11.89 -5.31 -12.81
CA LEU A 204 -10.50 -4.91 -12.56
C LEU A 204 -10.22 -4.83 -11.06
N LEU A 205 -11.06 -4.14 -10.30
CA LEU A 205 -10.92 -4.01 -8.85
C LEU A 205 -10.89 -5.37 -8.16
N LYS A 206 -11.75 -6.31 -8.57
CA LYS A 206 -11.74 -7.67 -8.04
C LYS A 206 -10.38 -8.36 -8.26
N ASN A 207 -9.81 -8.28 -9.47
CA ASN A 207 -8.51 -8.89 -9.73
C ASN A 207 -7.36 -8.17 -9.02
N LEU A 208 -7.36 -6.84 -8.96
CA LEU A 208 -6.36 -6.09 -8.20
C LEU A 208 -6.38 -6.46 -6.71
N MET A 209 -7.56 -6.62 -6.10
CA MET A 209 -7.68 -7.05 -4.70
C MET A 209 -7.22 -8.49 -4.48
N GLN A 210 -7.46 -9.40 -5.44
CA GLN A 210 -6.94 -10.76 -5.38
C GLN A 210 -5.41 -10.79 -5.46
N ILE A 211 -4.84 -10.00 -6.38
CA ILE A 211 -3.38 -9.85 -6.53
C ILE A 211 -2.80 -9.24 -5.26
N LYS A 212 -3.39 -8.15 -4.74
CA LYS A 212 -2.96 -7.53 -3.48
C LYS A 212 -2.93 -8.53 -2.34
N LYS A 213 -4.00 -9.32 -2.16
CA LYS A 213 -4.06 -10.36 -1.12
C LYS A 213 -2.94 -11.39 -1.29
N TRP A 214 -2.64 -11.80 -2.53
CA TRP A 214 -1.54 -12.72 -2.80
C TRP A 214 -0.17 -12.10 -2.47
N ILE A 215 0.05 -10.83 -2.83
CA ILE A 215 1.28 -10.09 -2.52
C ILE A 215 1.44 -9.96 -1.00
N LEU A 216 0.37 -9.58 -0.30
CA LEU A 216 0.35 -9.45 1.15
C LEU A 216 0.79 -10.74 1.83
N ASN A 217 0.19 -11.86 1.42
CA ASN A 217 0.56 -13.18 1.92
C ASN A 217 2.02 -13.55 1.61
N LEU A 218 2.51 -13.21 0.41
CA LEU A 218 3.90 -13.47 0.03
C LEU A 218 4.86 -12.73 0.97
N VAL A 219 4.69 -11.42 1.13
CA VAL A 219 5.56 -10.59 1.99
C VAL A 219 5.46 -11.00 3.45
N THR A 220 4.24 -11.16 3.98
CA THR A 220 3.96 -11.63 5.34
C THR A 220 4.65 -12.97 5.61
N SER A 221 4.53 -13.93 4.69
CA SER A 221 5.18 -15.25 4.85
C SER A 221 6.71 -15.22 4.85
N ARG A 222 7.32 -14.10 4.46
CA ARG A 222 8.77 -13.90 4.41
C ARG A 222 9.27 -13.05 5.57
N LEU A 223 8.45 -12.12 6.09
CA LEU A 223 8.79 -11.27 7.23
C LEU A 223 8.39 -11.87 8.59
N ASP A 224 7.33 -12.69 8.61
CA ASP A 224 6.71 -13.16 9.86
C ASP A 224 6.99 -14.66 10.10
N LYS A 225 7.77 -15.31 9.23
CA LYS A 225 8.26 -16.67 9.45
C LYS A 225 9.67 -16.64 10.02
N ASP A 226 9.84 -17.39 11.11
CA ASP A 226 11.13 -17.72 11.73
C ASP A 226 12.11 -18.38 10.73
#